data_AF-A0A9P9I636-F1
#
_entry.id   AF-A0A9P9I636-F1
#
_cell.length_a   1.000
_cell.length_b   1.000
_cell.length_c   1.000
_cell.angle_alpha   90.00
_cell.angle_beta   90.00
_cell.angle_gamma   90.00
#
_symmetry.space_group_name_H-M   'P 1'
#
loop_
_entity.id
_entity.type
_entity.pdbx_description
1 polymer ?
#
loop_
_entity_poly.entity_id
_entity_poly.type
_entity_poly.pdbx_seq_one_letter_code
_entity_poly.pdbx_strand_id
1 'polypeptide(L)'
;PSNGFVEYVDFETAVSEGLAGDRNGAIYMGVDTTTVSPASGRKSVRVTSQTSFTHGLFIADIIHMPGSICGVWPAMWLFEPKWPVSGEIDIIEG
;
A
#
# COMPACT_ATOMS: atom_id res chain seq x y z
N PRO A 1 -7.82 -0.42 7.81
CA PRO A 1 -8.12 -1.33 8.95
C PRO A 1 -7.41 -0.96 10.25
N SER A 2 -6.11 -0.62 10.19
CA SER A 2 -5.27 -0.26 11.34
C SER A 2 -5.51 1.15 11.92
N ASN A 3 -6.60 1.83 11.54
CA ASN A 3 -6.96 3.18 12.03
C ASN A 3 -5.89 4.27 11.79
N GLY A 4 -5.06 4.14 10.75
CA GLY A 4 -4.11 5.17 10.34
C GLY A 4 -4.77 6.43 9.79
N PHE A 5 -4.03 7.55 9.79
CA PHE A 5 -4.47 8.82 9.19
C PHE A 5 -4.28 8.81 7.66
N VAL A 6 -5.01 7.93 6.99
CA VAL A 6 -4.89 7.62 5.57
C VAL A 6 -6.26 7.62 4.89
N GLU A 7 -6.29 8.15 3.67
CA GLU A 7 -7.44 8.06 2.78
C GLU A 7 -7.07 7.11 1.63
N TYR A 8 -7.59 5.88 1.63
CA TYR A 8 -7.36 4.96 0.53
C TYR A 8 -8.31 5.27 -0.62
N VAL A 9 -7.75 5.56 -1.80
CA VAL A 9 -8.52 5.91 -2.99
C VAL A 9 -8.62 4.74 -3.98
N ASP A 10 -9.59 4.82 -4.88
CA ASP A 10 -9.74 3.85 -5.97
C ASP A 10 -8.66 4.02 -7.06
N PHE A 11 -8.63 3.09 -8.01
CA PHE A 11 -7.63 3.06 -9.09
C PHE A 11 -7.70 4.28 -10.00
N GLU A 12 -8.91 4.74 -10.37
CA GLU A 12 -9.09 5.87 -11.28
C GLU A 12 -8.58 7.18 -10.63
N THR A 13 -8.91 7.38 -9.37
CA THR A 13 -8.41 8.50 -8.55
C THR A 13 -6.89 8.40 -8.38
N ALA A 14 -6.35 7.21 -8.06
CA ALA A 14 -4.92 7.03 -7.90
C ALA A 14 -4.12 7.33 -9.17
N VAL A 15 -4.62 6.92 -10.34
CA VAL A 15 -3.96 7.19 -11.63
C VAL A 15 -4.08 8.67 -11.99
N SER A 16 -5.26 9.26 -11.87
CA SER A 16 -5.49 10.68 -12.21
C SER A 16 -4.69 11.63 -11.32
N GLU A 17 -4.49 11.28 -10.05
CA GLU A 17 -3.68 12.05 -9.09
C GLU A 17 -2.20 11.63 -9.05
N GLY A 18 -1.78 10.69 -9.90
CA GLY A 18 -0.37 10.26 -10.02
C GLY A 18 0.15 9.44 -8.83
N LEU A 19 -0.75 8.88 -8.01
CA LEU A 19 -0.46 7.99 -6.88
C LEU A 19 -0.22 6.53 -7.34
N ALA A 20 -0.66 6.16 -8.54
CA ALA A 20 -0.38 4.87 -9.15
C ALA A 20 -0.10 4.99 -10.65
N GLY A 21 0.75 4.14 -11.19
CA GLY A 21 1.03 4.10 -12.64
C GLY A 21 2.31 3.36 -13.00
N ASP A 22 2.75 3.52 -14.25
CA ASP A 22 4.07 3.08 -14.69
C ASP A 22 5.09 4.22 -14.51
N ARG A 23 6.27 3.89 -13.98
CA ARG A 23 7.45 4.76 -14.00
C ARG A 23 8.65 3.97 -14.49
N ASN A 24 9.05 4.24 -15.73
CA ASN A 24 10.21 3.61 -16.37
C ASN A 24 10.12 2.07 -16.43
N GLY A 25 8.93 1.53 -16.70
CA GLY A 25 8.72 0.08 -16.79
C GLY A 25 8.55 -0.63 -15.45
N ALA A 26 8.45 0.13 -14.34
CA ALA A 26 8.12 -0.41 -13.02
C ALA A 26 6.79 0.17 -12.53
N ILE A 27 6.04 -0.64 -11.78
CA ILE A 27 4.82 -0.18 -11.12
C ILE A 27 5.18 0.78 -10.00
N TYR A 28 4.58 1.97 -10.04
CA TYR A 28 4.63 2.96 -8.98
C TYR A 28 3.36 2.90 -8.14
N MET A 29 3.54 2.90 -6.82
CA MET A 29 2.49 3.07 -5.83
C MET A 29 2.99 4.10 -4.81
N GLY A 30 2.25 5.18 -4.64
CA GLY A 30 2.66 6.35 -3.88
C GLY A 30 1.56 6.95 -3.01
N VAL A 31 1.84 8.15 -2.52
CA VAL A 31 0.99 8.92 -1.63
C VAL A 31 0.94 10.36 -2.09
N ASP A 32 -0.09 11.10 -1.68
CA ASP A 32 -0.14 12.54 -1.92
C ASP A 32 0.94 13.26 -1.09
N THR A 33 1.90 13.86 -1.78
CA THR A 33 3.00 14.65 -1.18
C THR A 33 2.82 16.16 -1.31
N THR A 34 1.66 16.61 -1.79
CA THR A 34 1.41 18.01 -2.17
C THR A 34 0.39 18.71 -1.28
N THR A 35 -0.66 18.00 -0.84
CA THR A 35 -1.67 18.61 0.02
C THR A 35 -1.13 18.81 1.45
N VAL A 36 -1.24 20.05 1.93
CA VAL A 36 -0.90 20.44 3.29
C VAL A 36 -2.09 20.13 4.20
N SER A 37 -1.86 19.37 5.27
CA SER A 37 -2.85 19.06 6.31
C SER A 37 -4.22 18.60 5.79
N PRO A 38 -4.29 17.49 5.03
CA PRO A 38 -5.57 16.97 4.52
C PRO A 38 -6.48 16.56 5.68
N ALA A 39 -7.78 16.87 5.57
CA ALA A 39 -8.73 16.68 6.67
C ALA A 39 -9.10 15.20 6.94
N SER A 40 -9.12 14.37 5.89
CA SER A 40 -9.62 12.99 5.93
C SER A 40 -8.52 11.93 6.05
N GLY A 41 -7.26 12.35 6.21
CA GLY A 41 -6.08 11.51 6.04
C GLY A 41 -5.32 11.85 4.77
N ARG A 42 -4.06 11.41 4.69
CA ARG A 42 -3.26 11.58 3.46
C ARG A 42 -3.64 10.50 2.46
N LYS A 43 -3.90 10.90 1.20
CA LYS A 43 -4.27 9.94 0.16
C LYS A 43 -3.14 8.94 -0.12
N SER A 44 -3.51 7.68 -0.24
CA SER A 44 -2.61 6.53 -0.50
C SER A 44 -3.38 5.42 -1.24
N VAL A 45 -2.67 4.36 -1.60
CA VAL A 45 -3.25 3.15 -2.21
C VAL A 45 -3.05 1.93 -1.32
N ARG A 46 -4.05 1.04 -1.31
CA ARG A 46 -3.96 -0.30 -0.73
C ARG A 46 -4.39 -1.31 -1.79
N VAL A 47 -3.43 -2.08 -2.30
CA VAL A 47 -3.68 -3.09 -3.33
C VAL A 47 -3.78 -4.46 -2.67
N THR A 48 -4.82 -5.22 -3.03
CA THR A 48 -5.03 -6.60 -2.58
C THR A 48 -5.08 -7.50 -3.81
N SER A 49 -4.40 -8.65 -3.76
CA SER A 49 -4.48 -9.64 -4.84
C SER A 49 -5.91 -10.21 -4.97
N GLN A 50 -6.35 -10.47 -6.19
CA GLN A 50 -7.62 -11.17 -6.42
C GLN A 50 -7.50 -12.68 -6.17
N THR A 51 -6.30 -13.22 -6.32
CA THR A 51 -5.99 -14.63 -6.07
C THR A 51 -5.44 -14.80 -4.65
N SER A 52 -5.88 -15.86 -3.98
CA SER A 52 -5.35 -16.32 -2.69
C SER A 52 -4.53 -17.58 -2.85
N PHE A 53 -3.62 -17.82 -1.89
CA PHE A 53 -2.69 -18.95 -1.93
C PHE A 53 -2.62 -19.58 -0.54
N THR A 54 -2.76 -20.91 -0.46
CA THR A 54 -2.49 -21.66 0.79
C THR A 54 -1.00 -21.95 0.95
N HIS A 55 -0.30 -22.15 -0.17
CA HIS A 55 1.14 -22.37 -0.24
C HIS A 55 1.69 -21.65 -1.47
N GLY A 56 2.94 -21.20 -1.40
CA GLY A 56 3.60 -20.56 -2.53
C GLY A 56 5.02 -20.10 -2.19
N LEU A 57 5.77 -19.77 -3.23
CA LEU A 57 7.00 -18.99 -3.14
C LEU A 57 6.69 -17.59 -3.65
N PHE A 58 6.76 -16.59 -2.78
CA PHE A 58 6.52 -15.19 -3.13
C PHE A 58 7.86 -14.49 -3.33
N ILE A 59 8.09 -13.99 -4.53
CA ILE A 59 9.30 -13.23 -4.87
C ILE A 59 8.83 -11.87 -5.37
N ALA A 60 9.30 -10.81 -4.71
CA ALA A 60 9.08 -9.44 -5.13
C ALA A 60 10.44 -8.75 -5.32
N ASP A 61 10.70 -8.29 -6.54
CA ASP A 61 11.82 -7.41 -6.84
C ASP A 61 11.34 -5.96 -6.73
N ILE A 62 11.84 -5.23 -5.73
CA ILE A 62 11.35 -3.90 -5.34
C ILE A 62 12.51 -2.91 -5.44
N ILE A 63 12.46 -2.06 -6.47
CA ILE A 63 13.50 -1.04 -6.71
C ILE A 63 13.45 0.13 -5.72
N HIS A 64 12.28 0.39 -5.11
CA HIS A 64 12.10 1.45 -4.12
C HIS A 64 10.91 1.14 -3.20
N MET A 65 11.01 1.49 -1.93
CA MET A 65 9.94 1.40 -0.93
C MET A 65 9.81 2.74 -0.17
N PRO A 66 8.67 3.02 0.50
CA PRO A 66 8.55 4.25 1.29
C PRO A 66 9.70 4.35 2.32
N GLY A 67 10.31 5.54 2.40
CA GLY A 67 11.48 5.75 3.24
C GLY A 67 11.15 5.86 4.72
N SER A 68 12.20 5.90 5.55
CA SER A 68 12.09 6.15 7.00
C SER A 68 11.67 7.60 7.28
N ILE A 69 10.36 7.85 7.22
CA ILE A 69 9.76 9.17 7.35
C ILE A 69 8.72 9.12 8.48
N CYS A 70 8.76 10.11 9.38
CA CYS A 70 7.82 10.19 10.51
C CYS A 70 6.36 10.10 10.04
N GLY A 71 5.60 9.20 10.68
CA GLY A 71 4.17 9.01 10.41
C GLY A 71 3.85 8.10 9.21
N VAL A 72 4.88 7.60 8.50
CA VAL A 72 4.70 6.57 7.47
C VAL A 72 4.70 5.19 8.12
N TRP A 73 3.85 4.30 7.62
CA TRP A 73 3.81 2.88 7.98
C TRP A 73 3.53 2.07 6.70
N PRO A 74 4.57 1.67 5.92
CA PRO A 74 4.39 0.89 4.71
C PRO A 74 4.37 -0.61 5.03
N ALA A 75 3.60 -1.39 4.28
CA ALA A 75 3.57 -2.83 4.46
C ALA A 75 3.42 -3.59 3.14
N MET A 76 4.20 -4.67 2.98
CA MET A 76 3.94 -5.76 2.05
C MET A 76 3.73 -7.02 2.87
N TRP A 77 2.49 -7.50 2.89
CA TRP A 77 2.04 -8.50 3.86
C TRP A 77 0.94 -9.38 3.26
N LEU A 78 0.77 -10.55 3.86
CA LEU A 78 -0.23 -11.54 3.50
C LEU A 78 -1.27 -11.64 4.61
N PHE A 79 -2.54 -11.78 4.23
CA PHE A 79 -3.63 -11.90 5.19
C PHE A 79 -4.75 -12.76 4.65
N GLU A 80 -5.55 -13.31 5.56
CA GLU A 80 -6.84 -13.90 5.21
C GLU A 80 -7.99 -12.89 5.32
N PRO A 81 -9.10 -13.07 4.59
CA PRO A 81 -10.23 -12.13 4.59
C PRO A 81 -10.79 -11.78 5.98
N LYS A 82 -10.64 -12.66 6.97
CA LYS A 82 -10.98 -12.40 8.38
C LYS A 82 -9.79 -11.87 9.17
N TRP A 83 -9.25 -10.74 8.76
CA TRP A 83 -8.23 -10.02 9.52
C TRP A 83 -8.85 -9.32 10.74
N PRO A 84 -8.23 -9.34 11.93
CA PRO A 84 -6.91 -9.92 12.24
C PRO A 84 -6.94 -11.37 12.76
N VAL A 85 -8.11 -11.98 12.92
CA VAL A 85 -8.26 -13.23 13.70
C VAL A 85 -7.70 -14.48 12.99
N SER A 86 -7.60 -14.45 11.67
CA SER A 86 -7.02 -15.55 10.88
C SER A 86 -5.49 -15.51 10.77
N GLY A 87 -4.85 -14.50 11.35
CA GLY A 87 -3.41 -14.29 11.25
C GLY A 87 -2.97 -13.55 9.97
N GLU A 88 -1.68 -13.24 9.94
CA GLU A 88 -1.01 -12.48 8.89
C GLU A 88 0.47 -12.87 8.80
N ILE A 89 1.11 -12.52 7.68
CA ILE A 89 2.56 -12.63 7.50
C ILE A 89 3.06 -11.31 6.94
N ASP A 90 3.79 -10.56 7.76
CA ASP A 90 4.40 -9.29 7.38
C ASP A 90 5.79 -9.53 6.80
N ILE A 91 5.94 -9.32 5.48
CA ILE A 91 7.20 -9.55 4.77
C ILE A 91 8.07 -8.29 4.82
N ILE A 92 7.44 -7.13 4.64
CA ILE A 92 8.05 -5.80 4.83
C ILE A 92 7.06 -4.99 5.64
N GLU A 93 7.50 -4.40 6.75
CA GLU A 93 6.71 -3.50 7.60
C GLU A 93 7.66 -2.60 8.43
N GLY A 94 7.28 -1.35 8.74
CA GLY A 94 8.07 -0.48 9.63
C GLY A 94 7.62 0.97 9.71
#